data_AF-A0A7L3IQW3-F1
#
_entry.id   AF-A0A7L3IQW3-F1
#
_cell.length_a   1.000
_cell.length_b   1.000
_cell.length_c   1.000
_cell.angle_alpha   90.00
_cell.angle_beta   90.00
_cell.angle_gamma   90.00
#
_symmetry.space_group_name_H-M   'P 1'
#
loop_
_entity.id
_entity.type
_entity.pdbx_description
1 polymer ?
#
loop_
_entity_poly.entity_id
_entity_poly.type
_entity_poly.pdbx_seq_one_letter_code
_entity_poly.pdbx_strand_id
1 'polypeptide(L)'
;MKPRKSKEPLSGRDVALILLLCVSGMRAETARYSVPEEAERGSFVANIAKDLGLTGEELLTRKARLLPEGEKQYFQLNPHTGDLVVREQMDREELCGQSEPCL
;
A
#
# COMPACT_ATOMS: atom_id res chain seq x y z
N MET A 1 27.58 -17.30 34.63
CA MET A 1 27.79 -15.90 34.18
C MET A 1 28.07 -15.93 32.67
N LYS A 2 27.12 -15.55 31.80
CA LYS A 2 27.37 -15.48 30.35
C LYS A 2 27.95 -14.09 30.03
N PRO A 3 29.02 -13.96 29.22
CA PRO A 3 29.61 -12.66 28.93
C PRO A 3 28.63 -11.82 28.11
N ARG A 4 28.37 -10.58 28.57
CA ARG A 4 27.71 -9.55 27.77
C ARG A 4 28.62 -9.23 26.59
N LYS A 5 28.19 -9.50 25.35
CA LYS A 5 28.86 -8.97 24.15
C LYS A 5 28.82 -7.44 24.24
N SER A 6 29.99 -6.83 24.38
CA SER A 6 30.17 -5.40 24.14
C SER A 6 29.80 -5.13 22.68
N LYS A 7 28.79 -4.27 22.44
CA LYS A 7 28.53 -3.76 21.10
C LYS A 7 29.53 -2.64 20.85
N GLU A 8 30.53 -2.89 20.03
CA GLU A 8 31.39 -1.82 19.53
C GLU A 8 30.53 -0.89 18.65
N PRO A 9 30.70 0.44 18.75
CA PRO A 9 29.94 1.37 17.93
C PRO A 9 30.33 1.18 16.45
N LEU A 10 29.34 0.90 15.59
CA LEU A 10 29.55 0.88 14.14
C LEU A 10 30.06 2.24 13.68
N SER A 11 31.10 2.26 12.84
CA SER A 11 31.66 3.49 12.29
C SER A 11 30.60 4.23 11.47
N GLY A 12 30.65 5.57 11.44
CA GLY A 12 29.72 6.37 10.65
C GLY A 12 29.71 5.99 9.16
N ARG A 13 30.84 5.48 8.65
CA ARG A 13 30.95 4.92 7.29
C ARG A 13 30.13 3.63 7.14
N ASP A 14 30.17 2.74 8.14
CA ASP A 14 29.42 1.48 8.12
C ASP A 14 27.91 1.76 8.19
N VAL A 15 27.51 2.71 9.02
CA VAL A 15 26.10 3.14 9.12
C VAL A 15 25.63 3.75 7.79
N ALA A 16 26.44 4.61 7.17
CA ALA A 16 26.12 5.21 5.87
C ALA A 16 26.00 4.15 4.76
N LEU A 17 26.91 3.17 4.73
CA LEU A 17 26.88 2.07 3.77
C LEU A 17 25.63 1.19 3.96
N ILE A 18 25.28 0.86 5.21
CA ILE A 18 24.05 0.10 5.50
C ILE A 18 22.82 0.87 5.04
N LEU A 19 22.73 2.17 5.34
CA LEU A 19 21.63 3.03 4.89
C LEU A 19 21.52 3.06 3.36
N LEU A 20 22.62 3.27 2.65
CA LEU A 20 22.67 3.27 1.18
C LEU A 20 22.15 1.94 0.60
N LEU A 21 22.58 0.80 1.17
CA LEU A 21 22.11 -0.52 0.74
C LEU A 21 20.61 -0.71 1.01
N CYS A 22 20.12 -0.30 2.19
CA CYS A 22 18.69 -0.40 2.52
C CYS A 22 17.81 0.43 1.58
N VAL A 23 18.22 1.65 1.25
CA VAL A 23 17.45 2.53 0.36
C VAL A 23 17.44 2.00 -1.09
N SER A 24 18.53 1.38 -1.55
CA SER A 24 18.61 0.83 -2.91
C SER A 24 17.61 -0.31 -3.19
N GLY A 25 17.13 -0.99 -2.15
CA GLY A 25 16.12 -2.05 -2.25
C GLY A 25 14.67 -1.56 -2.22
N MET A 26 14.43 -0.27 -1.96
CA MET A 26 13.08 0.29 -1.91
C MET A 26 12.55 0.48 -3.34
N ARG A 27 11.32 -0.01 -3.58
CA ARG A 27 10.58 0.24 -4.82
C ARG A 27 9.32 1.03 -4.49
N ALA A 28 9.01 2.00 -5.33
CA ALA A 28 7.76 2.72 -5.32
C ALA A 28 7.17 2.65 -6.73
N GLU A 29 5.91 2.26 -6.81
CA GLU A 29 5.18 2.16 -8.06
C GLU A 29 3.90 3.00 -7.96
N THR A 30 3.49 3.59 -9.08
CA THR A 30 2.27 4.39 -9.18
C THR A 30 1.35 3.72 -10.18
N ALA A 31 0.14 3.38 -9.72
CA ALA A 31 -0.91 2.81 -10.55
C ALA A 31 -2.12 3.73 -10.58
N ARG A 32 -2.91 3.66 -11.66
CA ARG A 32 -4.19 4.36 -11.79
C ARG A 32 -5.27 3.34 -12.06
N TYR A 33 -6.34 3.41 -11.29
CA TYR A 33 -7.52 2.57 -11.44
C TYR A 33 -8.73 3.47 -11.65
N SER A 34 -9.76 2.93 -12.31
CA SER A 34 -11.03 3.62 -12.54
C SER A 34 -12.16 2.69 -12.15
N VAL A 35 -13.11 3.24 -11.40
CA VAL A 35 -14.26 2.51 -10.87
C VAL A 35 -15.48 3.41 -11.07
N PRO A 36 -16.62 2.90 -11.54
CA PRO A 36 -17.83 3.69 -11.62
C PRO A 36 -18.27 4.11 -10.20
N GLU A 37 -18.83 5.31 -10.08
CA GLU A 37 -19.36 5.86 -8.82
C GLU A 37 -20.32 4.88 -8.13
N GLU A 38 -21.28 4.39 -8.90
CA GLU A 38 -22.34 3.46 -8.48
C GLU A 38 -21.87 2.00 -8.36
N ALA A 39 -20.57 1.77 -8.15
CA ALA A 39 -20.06 0.42 -7.94
C ALA A 39 -20.61 -0.17 -6.64
N GLU A 40 -21.21 -1.36 -6.75
CA GLU A 40 -21.75 -2.06 -5.60
C GLU A 40 -20.64 -2.46 -4.62
N ARG A 41 -20.97 -2.52 -3.33
CA ARG A 41 -20.04 -3.04 -2.31
C ARG A 41 -19.62 -4.46 -2.65
N GLY A 42 -18.31 -4.73 -2.54
CA GLY A 42 -17.69 -5.99 -2.94
C GLY A 42 -17.28 -6.04 -4.40
N SER A 43 -17.58 -5.02 -5.21
CA SER A 43 -17.14 -4.95 -6.61
C SER A 43 -15.62 -4.99 -6.70
N PHE A 44 -15.12 -5.80 -7.62
CA PHE A 44 -13.70 -5.91 -7.92
C PHE A 44 -13.18 -4.64 -8.61
N VAL A 45 -12.00 -4.17 -8.18
CA VAL A 45 -11.32 -3.01 -8.76
C VAL A 45 -10.05 -3.44 -9.48
N ALA A 46 -9.14 -4.10 -8.76
CA ALA A 46 -7.82 -4.49 -9.28
C ALA A 46 -7.19 -5.59 -8.42
N ASN A 47 -6.12 -6.21 -8.90
CA ASN A 47 -5.31 -7.13 -8.10
C ASN A 47 -3.91 -6.53 -7.87
N ILE A 48 -3.73 -5.95 -6.68
CA ILE A 48 -2.52 -5.23 -6.28
C ILE A 48 -1.31 -6.15 -6.19
N ALA A 49 -1.50 -7.42 -5.80
CA ALA A 49 -0.40 -8.39 -5.77
C ALA A 49 0.17 -8.57 -7.18
N LYS A 50 -0.70 -8.84 -8.16
CA LYS A 50 -0.32 -9.01 -9.56
C LYS A 50 0.31 -7.75 -10.15
N ASP A 51 -0.26 -6.58 -9.87
CA ASP A 51 0.21 -5.31 -10.43
C ASP A 51 1.61 -4.94 -9.91
N LEU A 52 1.93 -5.29 -8.66
CA LEU A 52 3.27 -5.13 -8.06
C LEU A 52 4.23 -6.30 -8.34
N GLY A 53 3.78 -7.35 -9.04
CA GLY A 53 4.56 -8.58 -9.25
C GLY A 53 4.87 -9.35 -7.96
N LEU A 54 4.00 -9.23 -6.95
CA LEU A 54 4.11 -9.89 -5.65
C LEU A 54 3.08 -11.01 -5.51
N THR A 55 3.33 -11.90 -4.55
CA THR A 55 2.35 -12.88 -4.09
C THR A 55 1.54 -12.36 -2.90
N GLY A 56 0.37 -12.95 -2.63
CA GLY A 56 -0.41 -12.63 -1.44
C GLY A 56 0.34 -12.88 -0.12
N GLU A 57 1.17 -13.93 -0.06
CA GLU A 57 2.03 -14.20 1.09
C GLU A 57 3.05 -13.09 1.35
N GLU A 58 3.62 -12.52 0.27
CA GLU A 58 4.52 -11.38 0.39
C GLU A 58 3.80 -10.13 0.87
N LEU A 59 2.56 -9.89 0.41
CA LEU A 59 1.75 -8.77 0.91
C LEU A 59 1.47 -8.91 2.41
N LEU A 60 1.10 -10.10 2.88
CA LEU A 60 0.90 -10.38 4.30
C LEU A 60 2.18 -10.18 5.11
N THR A 61 3.30 -10.73 4.63
CA THR A 61 4.61 -10.64 5.29
C THR A 61 5.06 -9.19 5.42
N ARG A 62 4.81 -8.37 4.39
CA ARG A 62 5.11 -6.94 4.36
C ARG A 62 4.05 -6.08 5.07
N LYS A 63 2.97 -6.69 5.58
CA LYS A 63 1.83 -6.03 6.23
C LYS A 63 1.21 -4.94 5.35
N ALA A 64 1.01 -5.27 4.07
CA ALA A 64 0.37 -4.39 3.10
C ALA A 64 -1.01 -3.96 3.62
N ARG A 65 -1.26 -2.65 3.58
CA ARG A 65 -2.51 -2.04 4.03
C ARG A 65 -2.77 -0.77 3.25
N LEU A 66 -4.05 -0.46 3.08
CA LEU A 66 -4.46 0.85 2.59
C LEU A 66 -4.29 1.87 3.70
N LEU A 67 -3.81 3.06 3.34
CA LEU A 67 -3.84 4.21 4.23
C LEU A 67 -5.16 4.94 3.95
N PRO A 68 -6.01 5.15 4.96
CA PRO A 68 -7.23 5.92 4.77
C PRO A 68 -6.87 7.37 4.43
N GLU A 69 -7.55 7.92 3.44
CA GLU A 69 -7.50 9.33 3.11
C GLU A 69 -8.84 9.94 3.56
N GLY A 70 -8.82 10.62 4.71
CA GLY A 70 -10.03 11.14 5.35
C GLY A 70 -10.69 10.18 6.35
N GLU A 71 -11.97 10.39 6.62
CA GLU A 71 -12.73 9.63 7.63
C GLU A 71 -13.26 8.29 7.11
N LYS A 72 -13.59 8.21 5.82
CA LYS A 72 -14.16 7.01 5.19
C LYS A 72 -13.11 6.24 4.40
N GLN A 73 -13.25 4.92 4.40
CA GLN A 73 -12.39 4.02 3.63
C GLN A 73 -13.21 3.35 2.52
N TYR A 74 -13.17 3.91 1.32
CA TYR A 74 -13.96 3.45 0.16
C TYR A 74 -13.50 2.11 -0.41
N PHE A 75 -12.24 1.73 -0.19
CA PHE A 75 -11.66 0.50 -0.72
C PHE A 75 -11.17 -0.43 0.38
N GLN A 76 -11.20 -1.73 0.12
CA GLN A 76 -10.62 -2.75 0.97
C GLN A 76 -9.65 -3.60 0.17
N LEU A 77 -8.45 -3.80 0.72
CA LEU A 77 -7.47 -4.74 0.20
C LEU A 77 -7.64 -6.08 0.91
N ASN A 78 -7.82 -7.16 0.16
CA ASN A 78 -7.65 -8.51 0.66
C ASN A 78 -6.15 -8.86 0.59
N PRO A 79 -5.42 -8.94 1.72
CA PRO A 79 -3.99 -9.18 1.69
C PRO A 79 -3.64 -10.62 1.29
N HIS A 80 -4.58 -11.56 1.36
CA HIS A 80 -4.35 -12.96 0.97
C HIS A 80 -4.34 -13.15 -0.55
N THR A 81 -5.22 -12.44 -1.27
CA THR A 81 -5.33 -12.56 -2.74
C THR A 81 -4.71 -11.39 -3.48
N GLY A 82 -4.54 -10.24 -2.81
CA GLY A 82 -4.16 -8.98 -3.42
C GLY A 82 -5.33 -8.20 -4.03
N ASP A 83 -6.57 -8.70 -3.93
CA ASP A 83 -7.71 -8.02 -4.54
C ASP A 83 -8.07 -6.74 -3.80
N LEU A 84 -8.19 -5.65 -4.56
CA LEU A 84 -8.77 -4.40 -4.13
C LEU A 84 -10.25 -4.42 -4.52
N VAL A 85 -11.13 -4.25 -3.54
CA VAL A 85 -12.58 -4.22 -3.73
C VAL A 85 -13.21 -2.96 -3.16
N VAL A 86 -14.38 -2.62 -3.67
CA VAL A 86 -15.21 -1.53 -3.14
C VAL A 86 -15.76 -1.92 -1.77
N ARG A 87 -15.48 -1.13 -0.75
CA ARG A 87 -15.99 -1.33 0.62
C ARG A 87 -17.25 -0.52 0.86
N GLU A 88 -17.27 0.71 0.37
CA GLU A 88 -18.39 1.63 0.46
C GLU A 88 -18.63 2.25 -0.91
N GLN A 89 -19.90 2.45 -1.26
CA GLN A 89 -20.29 3.11 -2.50
C GLN A 89 -19.77 4.54 -2.47
N MET A 90 -19.25 4.98 -3.60
CA MET A 90 -18.66 6.30 -3.74
C MET A 90 -19.75 7.26 -4.18
N ASP A 91 -19.77 8.43 -3.58
CA ASP A 91 -20.62 9.56 -3.97
C ASP A 91 -19.68 10.62 -4.55
N ARG A 92 -19.85 10.93 -5.83
CA ARG A 92 -18.94 11.81 -6.57
C ARG A 92 -19.03 13.23 -6.03
N GLU A 93 -20.19 13.67 -5.58
CA GLU A 93 -20.38 14.99 -4.98
C GLU A 93 -19.63 15.11 -3.64
N GLU A 94 -19.57 14.05 -2.83
CA GLU A 94 -18.77 14.00 -1.59
C GLU A 94 -17.25 14.00 -1.88
N LEU A 95 -16.81 13.23 -2.87
CA LEU A 95 -15.38 13.03 -3.18
C LEU A 95 -14.77 14.14 -4.03
N CYS A 96 -15.49 14.58 -5.06
CA CYS A 96 -15.02 15.48 -6.10
C CYS A 96 -15.71 16.85 -6.08
N GLY A 97 -16.65 17.07 -5.14
CA GLY A 97 -17.41 18.31 -5.05
C GLY A 97 -18.26 18.57 -6.29
N GLN A 98 -18.46 19.85 -6.63
CA GLN A 98 -19.20 20.29 -7.82
C GLN A 98 -18.35 20.29 -9.10
N SER A 99 -17.36 19.40 -9.22
CA SER A 99 -16.59 19.29 -10.46
C SER A 99 -17.50 18.82 -11.61
N GLU A 100 -17.28 19.33 -12.82
CA GLU A 100 -18.00 18.81 -13.99
C GLU A 100 -17.57 17.36 -14.27
N PRO A 101 -18.48 16.49 -14.73
CA PRO A 101 -18.12 15.14 -15.13
C PRO A 101 -17.08 15.16 -16.27
N CYS A 102 -16.17 14.18 -16.27
CA CYS A 102 -15.21 14.02 -17.35
C CYS A 102 -15.97 13.75 -18.67
N LEU A 103 -15.80 14.63 -19.67
CA LEU A 103 -16.33 14.47 -21.04
C LEU A 103 -15.52 13.45 -21.85
#